data_AF-A0A973NUX0-F1
#
_entry.id   AF-A0A973NUX0-F1
#
_cell.length_a   1.000
_cell.length_b   1.000
_cell.length_c   1.000
_cell.angle_alpha   90.00
_cell.angle_beta   90.00
_cell.angle_gamma   90.00
#
_symmetry.space_group_name_H-M   'P 1'
#
loop_
_entity.id
_entity.type
_entity.pdbx_description
1 polymer ?
#
loop_
_entity_poly.entity_id
_entity_poly.type
_entity_poly.pdbx_seq_one_letter_code
_entity_poly.pdbx_strand_id
1 'polypeptide(L)'
;MTLHDASDGELRALLRSCLAVPRWIDEVAAGAPFASPADLLDRARRAADPLEPAEIEQALADHPRIGEQPRGGSRSAAFSRAEQQAPDADDAELATRIAAGNAAYEERFGRVFLIRAAGRTRAEIHREQQRRLALDDAADLPVVAGELRQIALLRLERLLAESQATRSHVTTHVLDAARGVPASGLDVTLEQPADGAWTVVGRGRTDADGRVTMLGPAALPAGRYRVTFGTGAYFAAQGTSTFYPEVVVVIELADPAAHYHVPLLLSPFAYSTYRGS
;
A
#
# COMPACT_ATOMS: atom_id res chain seq x y z
N MET A 1 6.05 5.69 1.61
CA MET A 1 6.76 5.01 0.51
C MET A 1 5.72 4.45 -0.44
N THR A 2 5.82 4.77 -1.73
CA THR A 2 4.92 4.32 -2.79
C THR A 2 5.20 2.85 -3.09
N LEU A 3 4.18 2.00 -3.17
CA LEU A 3 4.36 0.55 -3.34
C LEU A 3 5.13 0.16 -4.62
N HIS A 4 5.14 1.03 -5.63
CA HIS A 4 5.94 0.88 -6.86
C HIS A 4 7.42 1.26 -6.72
N ASP A 5 7.79 1.94 -5.62
CA ASP A 5 9.15 2.33 -5.26
C ASP A 5 9.70 1.50 -4.08
N ALA A 6 8.96 0.47 -3.64
CA ALA A 6 9.37 -0.40 -2.56
C ALA A 6 10.65 -1.18 -2.92
N SER A 7 11.46 -1.51 -1.92
CA SER A 7 12.58 -2.45 -2.15
C SER A 7 12.05 -3.80 -2.62
N ASP A 8 12.88 -4.59 -3.31
CA ASP A 8 12.48 -5.92 -3.82
C ASP A 8 11.89 -6.81 -2.71
N GLY A 9 12.53 -6.85 -1.55
CA GLY A 9 12.06 -7.64 -0.40
C GLY A 9 10.68 -7.19 0.11
N GLU A 10 10.43 -5.88 0.16
CA GLU A 10 9.15 -5.32 0.60
C GLU A 10 8.05 -5.55 -0.43
N LEU A 11 8.33 -5.31 -1.72
CA LEU A 11 7.41 -5.55 -2.81
C LEU A 11 6.95 -7.01 -2.80
N ARG A 12 7.87 -7.97 -2.68
CA ARG A 12 7.56 -9.40 -2.61
C ARG A 12 6.71 -9.77 -1.39
N ALA A 13 6.99 -9.18 -0.23
CA ALA A 13 6.19 -9.41 0.98
C ALA A 13 4.76 -8.88 0.83
N LEU A 14 4.59 -7.73 0.17
CA LEU A 14 3.29 -7.12 -0.12
C LEU A 14 2.52 -7.94 -1.14
N LEU A 15 3.14 -8.32 -2.26
CA LEU A 15 2.55 -9.19 -3.28
C LEU A 15 2.09 -10.53 -2.67
N ARG A 16 2.91 -11.18 -1.83
CA ARG A 16 2.53 -12.43 -1.14
C ARG A 16 1.26 -12.29 -0.30
N SER A 17 1.00 -11.10 0.25
CA SER A 17 -0.24 -10.86 1.00
C SER A 17 -1.49 -10.74 0.12
N CYS A 18 -1.31 -10.43 -1.18
CA CYS A 18 -2.38 -10.38 -2.17
C CYS A 18 -2.69 -11.78 -2.72
N LEU A 19 -1.65 -12.50 -3.18
CA LEU A 19 -1.76 -13.82 -3.79
C LEU A 19 -0.51 -14.67 -3.44
N ALA A 20 -0.73 -15.81 -2.79
CA ALA A 20 0.34 -16.70 -2.32
C ALA A 20 0.85 -17.66 -3.43
N VAL A 21 1.13 -17.13 -4.62
CA VAL A 21 1.67 -17.90 -5.76
C VAL A 21 3.08 -17.42 -6.08
N PRO A 22 4.13 -18.23 -5.81
CA PRO A 22 5.53 -17.83 -6.00
C PRO A 22 5.84 -17.30 -7.41
N ARG A 23 5.40 -18.00 -8.47
CA ARG A 23 5.60 -17.54 -9.86
C ARG A 23 5.04 -16.15 -10.07
N TRP A 24 3.80 -15.90 -9.65
CA TRP A 24 3.15 -14.60 -9.80
C TRP A 24 3.93 -13.50 -9.05
N ILE A 25 4.38 -13.77 -7.82
CA ILE A 25 5.18 -12.83 -7.02
C ILE A 25 6.50 -12.50 -7.74
N ASP A 26 7.22 -13.53 -8.20
CA ASP A 26 8.51 -13.39 -8.88
C ASP A 26 8.34 -12.63 -10.20
N GLU A 27 7.34 -13.00 -10.98
CA GLU A 27 7.04 -12.39 -12.26
C GLU A 27 6.72 -10.92 -12.06
N VAL A 28 5.79 -10.57 -11.16
CA VAL A 28 5.44 -9.17 -10.89
C VAL A 28 6.63 -8.39 -10.33
N ALA A 29 7.39 -8.93 -9.38
CA ALA A 29 8.56 -8.24 -8.83
C ALA A 29 9.65 -7.95 -9.88
N ALA A 30 9.84 -8.84 -10.87
CA ALA A 30 10.86 -8.68 -11.92
C ALA A 30 10.65 -7.47 -12.87
N GLY A 31 9.51 -6.78 -12.76
CA GLY A 31 9.21 -5.58 -13.56
C GLY A 31 9.41 -4.29 -12.80
N ALA A 32 9.87 -4.36 -11.56
CA ALA A 32 10.32 -3.19 -10.82
C ALA A 32 11.63 -2.62 -11.43
N PRO A 33 11.85 -1.30 -11.35
CA PRO A 33 10.93 -0.29 -10.81
C PRO A 33 9.76 -0.01 -11.78
N PHE A 34 8.59 0.31 -11.24
CA PHE A 34 7.43 0.67 -12.07
C PHE A 34 7.29 2.19 -12.20
N ALA A 35 6.90 2.66 -13.38
CA ALA A 35 6.72 4.09 -13.63
C ALA A 35 5.47 4.66 -12.95
N SER A 36 4.47 3.83 -12.66
CA SER A 36 3.23 4.24 -11.99
C SER A 36 2.53 3.09 -11.25
N PRO A 37 1.58 3.39 -10.34
CA PRO A 37 0.66 2.40 -9.79
C PRO A 37 -0.11 1.60 -10.84
N ALA A 38 -0.47 2.24 -11.97
CA ALA A 38 -1.22 1.61 -13.05
C ALA A 38 -0.37 0.53 -13.74
N ASP A 39 0.93 0.79 -13.95
CA ASP A 39 1.85 -0.19 -14.55
C ASP A 39 2.01 -1.44 -13.68
N LEU A 40 2.10 -1.25 -12.36
CA LEU A 40 2.13 -2.37 -11.41
C LEU A 40 0.84 -3.19 -11.48
N LEU A 41 -0.33 -2.55 -11.46
CA LEU A 41 -1.63 -3.24 -11.51
C LEU A 41 -1.84 -4.00 -12.82
N ASP A 42 -1.45 -3.40 -13.94
CA ASP A 42 -1.55 -3.99 -15.27
C ASP A 42 -0.63 -5.21 -15.41
N ARG A 43 0.60 -5.12 -14.88
CA ARG A 43 1.52 -6.26 -14.82
C ARG A 43 1.04 -7.38 -13.90
N ALA A 44 0.54 -7.03 -12.71
CA ALA A 44 -0.08 -7.97 -11.77
C ALA A 44 -1.27 -8.71 -12.39
N ARG A 45 -2.08 -8.02 -13.20
CA ARG A 45 -3.22 -8.59 -13.92
C ARG A 45 -2.77 -9.60 -14.97
N ARG A 46 -1.76 -9.26 -15.79
CA ARG A 46 -1.21 -10.16 -16.81
C ARG A 46 -0.56 -11.40 -16.21
N ALA A 47 0.24 -11.23 -15.15
CA ALA A 47 0.93 -12.36 -14.51
C ALA A 47 -0.05 -13.38 -13.89
N ALA A 48 -1.27 -12.96 -13.57
CA ALA A 48 -2.33 -13.81 -13.02
C ALA A 48 -3.24 -14.45 -14.10
N ASP A 49 -2.84 -14.42 -15.37
CA ASP A 49 -3.61 -15.02 -16.46
C ASP A 49 -2.71 -15.78 -17.47
N PRO A 50 -2.79 -17.13 -17.52
CA PRO A 50 -3.56 -18.00 -16.65
C PRO A 50 -2.90 -18.19 -15.26
N LEU A 51 -3.70 -18.66 -14.30
CA LEU A 51 -3.19 -19.37 -13.12
C LEU A 51 -3.31 -20.87 -13.39
N GLU A 52 -2.20 -21.59 -13.25
CA GLU A 52 -2.17 -23.03 -13.46
C GLU A 52 -2.88 -23.78 -12.32
N PRO A 53 -3.40 -25.01 -12.54
CA PRO A 53 -4.09 -25.79 -11.49
C PRO A 53 -3.32 -25.90 -10.16
N ALA A 54 -2.02 -26.18 -10.23
CA ALA A 54 -1.17 -26.27 -9.04
C ALA A 54 -1.02 -24.92 -8.31
N GLU A 55 -1.08 -23.80 -9.04
CA GLU A 55 -1.00 -22.45 -8.47
C GLU A 55 -2.31 -22.06 -7.80
N ILE A 56 -3.44 -22.51 -8.34
CA ILE A 56 -4.75 -22.37 -7.70
C ILE A 56 -4.74 -23.11 -6.37
N GLU A 57 -4.27 -24.36 -6.33
CA GLU A 57 -4.16 -25.13 -5.08
C GLU A 57 -3.25 -24.43 -4.05
N GLN A 58 -2.08 -23.93 -4.47
CA GLN A 58 -1.19 -23.14 -3.62
C GLN A 58 -1.89 -21.91 -3.04
N ALA A 59 -2.61 -21.16 -3.87
CA ALA A 59 -3.32 -19.96 -3.44
C ALA A 59 -4.46 -20.27 -2.46
N LEU A 60 -5.12 -21.42 -2.62
CA LEU A 60 -6.24 -21.84 -1.78
C LEU A 60 -5.80 -22.38 -0.42
N ALA A 61 -4.57 -22.91 -0.29
CA ALA A 61 -4.07 -23.51 0.95
C ALA A 61 -4.18 -22.56 2.17
N ASP A 62 -3.98 -21.26 1.94
CA ASP A 62 -4.06 -20.22 2.97
C ASP A 62 -5.37 -19.40 2.92
N HIS A 63 -6.33 -19.80 2.08
CA HIS A 63 -7.56 -19.01 1.89
C HIS A 63 -8.64 -19.40 2.91
N PRO A 64 -9.13 -18.44 3.73
CA PRO A 64 -10.21 -18.71 4.68
C PRO A 64 -11.53 -18.98 3.97
N ARG A 65 -12.38 -19.79 4.62
CA ARG A 65 -13.74 -20.10 4.16
C ARG A 65 -14.65 -18.88 4.27
N ILE A 66 -15.61 -18.76 3.35
CA ILE A 66 -16.65 -17.73 3.44
C ILE A 66 -17.58 -18.03 4.62
N GLY A 67 -17.73 -17.07 5.52
CA GLY A 67 -18.52 -17.19 6.74
C GLY A 67 -17.68 -17.52 7.99
N GLU A 68 -16.41 -17.89 7.83
CA GLU A 68 -15.48 -18.09 8.94
C GLU A 68 -14.60 -16.86 9.15
N GLN A 69 -14.43 -16.44 10.40
CA GLN A 69 -13.53 -15.33 10.74
C GLN A 69 -12.08 -15.82 10.78
N PRO A 70 -11.18 -15.27 9.94
CA PRO A 70 -9.76 -15.61 9.97
C PRO A 70 -9.15 -15.25 11.33
N ARG A 71 -8.43 -16.20 11.95
CA ARG A 71 -7.72 -15.96 13.20
C ARG A 71 -6.38 -15.27 12.94
N GLY A 72 -5.98 -14.36 13.81
CA GLY A 72 -4.65 -13.73 13.80
C GLY A 72 -4.59 -12.34 13.14
N GLY A 73 -3.42 -11.72 13.28
CA GLY A 73 -3.13 -10.33 12.89
C GLY A 73 -2.38 -10.16 11.58
N SER A 74 -2.26 -11.22 10.75
CA SER A 74 -1.59 -11.10 9.45
C SER A 74 -2.38 -10.18 8.50
N ARG A 75 -1.69 -9.61 7.51
CA ARG A 75 -2.32 -8.74 6.52
C ARG A 75 -3.36 -9.46 5.67
N SER A 76 -3.07 -10.70 5.25
CA SER A 76 -4.03 -11.55 4.54
C SER A 76 -5.29 -11.83 5.36
N ALA A 77 -5.16 -12.02 6.68
CA ALA A 77 -6.30 -12.14 7.58
C ALA A 77 -7.12 -10.84 7.67
N ALA A 78 -6.46 -9.68 7.68
CA ALA A 78 -7.14 -8.38 7.66
C ALA A 78 -7.91 -8.14 6.34
N PHE A 79 -7.33 -8.50 5.19
CA PHE A 79 -8.03 -8.45 3.91
C PHE A 79 -9.28 -9.31 3.91
N SER A 80 -9.15 -10.59 4.31
CA SER A 80 -10.30 -11.48 4.33
C SER A 80 -11.43 -11.00 5.25
N ARG A 81 -11.12 -10.40 6.41
CA ARG A 81 -12.17 -9.85 7.29
C ARG A 81 -12.95 -8.72 6.61
N ALA A 82 -12.25 -7.84 5.91
CA ALA A 82 -12.90 -6.74 5.19
C ALA A 82 -13.67 -7.22 3.95
N GLU A 83 -13.14 -8.22 3.24
CA GLU A 83 -13.77 -8.79 2.05
C GLU A 83 -15.10 -9.49 2.34
N GLN A 84 -15.23 -10.11 3.52
CA GLN A 84 -16.43 -10.86 3.91
C GLN A 84 -17.51 -10.00 4.59
N GLN A 85 -17.35 -8.68 4.64
CA GLN A 85 -18.41 -7.79 5.14
C GLN A 85 -19.56 -7.74 4.14
N ALA A 86 -20.77 -8.01 4.61
CA ALA A 86 -21.99 -8.03 3.82
C ALA A 86 -23.15 -7.42 4.62
N PRO A 87 -24.09 -6.72 3.96
CA PRO A 87 -25.22 -6.07 4.63
C PRO A 87 -26.24 -7.06 5.21
N ASP A 88 -26.32 -8.27 4.65
CA ASP A 88 -27.17 -9.38 5.11
C ASP A 88 -26.42 -10.36 6.04
N ALA A 89 -25.44 -9.84 6.79
CA ALA A 89 -24.60 -10.66 7.66
C ALA A 89 -25.31 -11.29 8.87
N ASP A 90 -26.51 -10.82 9.21
CA ASP A 90 -27.27 -11.30 10.37
C ASP A 90 -28.29 -12.40 10.00
N ASP A 91 -28.44 -12.75 8.72
CA ASP A 91 -29.32 -13.83 8.28
C ASP A 91 -28.72 -15.20 8.62
N ALA A 92 -29.17 -15.78 9.74
CA ALA A 92 -28.70 -17.07 10.25
C ALA A 92 -29.09 -18.26 9.37
N GLU A 93 -30.24 -18.20 8.70
CA GLU A 93 -30.69 -19.26 7.79
C GLU A 93 -29.82 -19.29 6.53
N LEU A 94 -29.55 -18.11 5.97
CA LEU A 94 -28.64 -17.97 4.84
C LEU A 94 -27.20 -18.37 5.20
N ALA A 95 -26.72 -18.01 6.39
CA ALA A 95 -25.42 -18.48 6.88
C ALA A 95 -25.34 -20.01 6.93
N THR A 96 -26.40 -20.67 7.42
CA THR A 96 -26.48 -22.14 7.47
C THR A 96 -26.45 -22.76 6.06
N ARG A 97 -27.18 -22.17 5.11
CA ARG A 97 -27.18 -22.62 3.71
C ARG A 97 -25.82 -22.47 3.04
N ILE A 98 -25.13 -21.35 3.27
CA ILE A 98 -23.77 -21.13 2.75
C ILE A 98 -22.79 -22.15 3.34
N ALA A 99 -22.87 -22.42 4.64
CA ALA A 99 -22.02 -23.41 5.30
C ALA A 99 -22.23 -24.83 4.74
N ALA A 100 -23.49 -25.24 4.53
CA ALA A 100 -23.82 -26.51 3.90
C ALA A 100 -23.30 -26.59 2.46
N GLY A 101 -23.46 -25.52 1.68
CA GLY A 101 -22.92 -25.47 0.32
C GLY A 101 -21.39 -25.45 0.26
N ASN A 102 -20.70 -24.87 1.25
CA ASN A 102 -19.23 -24.92 1.34
C ASN A 102 -18.78 -26.37 1.55
N ALA A 103 -19.43 -27.10 2.46
CA ALA A 103 -19.14 -28.50 2.71
C ALA A 103 -19.36 -29.37 1.47
N ALA A 104 -20.50 -29.19 0.79
CA ALA A 104 -20.80 -29.90 -0.46
C ALA A 104 -19.80 -29.58 -1.58
N TYR A 105 -19.34 -28.32 -1.66
CA TYR A 105 -18.36 -27.90 -2.65
C TYR A 105 -16.99 -28.52 -2.35
N GLU A 106 -16.54 -28.52 -1.10
CA GLU A 106 -15.29 -29.17 -0.67
C GLU A 106 -15.34 -30.69 -0.92
N GLU A 107 -16.45 -31.36 -0.62
CA GLU A 107 -16.63 -32.79 -0.88
C GLU A 107 -16.53 -33.13 -2.37
N ARG A 108 -17.14 -32.31 -3.23
CA ARG A 108 -17.19 -32.56 -4.68
C ARG A 108 -15.87 -32.24 -5.38
N PHE A 109 -15.27 -31.10 -5.04
CA PHE A 109 -14.16 -30.52 -5.80
C PHE A 109 -12.81 -30.65 -5.07
N GLY A 110 -12.80 -31.12 -3.82
CA GLY A 110 -11.58 -31.28 -3.03
C GLY A 110 -10.90 -29.95 -2.66
N ARG A 111 -11.61 -28.82 -2.76
CA ARG A 111 -11.07 -27.48 -2.52
C ARG A 111 -12.13 -26.55 -1.94
N VAL A 112 -11.69 -25.51 -1.23
CA VAL A 112 -12.60 -24.54 -0.60
C VAL A 112 -13.38 -23.75 -1.65
N PHE A 113 -14.64 -23.43 -1.33
CA PHE A 113 -15.43 -22.53 -2.16
C PHE A 113 -14.86 -21.11 -2.09
N LEU A 114 -14.25 -20.66 -3.19
CA LEU A 114 -13.65 -19.34 -3.30
C LEU A 114 -14.50 -18.40 -4.14
N ILE A 115 -14.72 -17.19 -3.64
CA ILE A 115 -15.40 -16.10 -4.37
C ILE A 115 -14.90 -14.75 -3.86
N ARG A 116 -14.76 -13.75 -4.74
CA ARG A 116 -14.52 -12.34 -4.37
C ARG A 116 -15.72 -11.81 -3.62
N ALA A 117 -15.70 -11.89 -2.29
CA ALA A 117 -16.86 -11.53 -1.48
C ALA A 117 -17.11 -10.01 -1.43
N ALA A 118 -16.06 -9.19 -1.58
CA ALA A 118 -16.15 -7.74 -1.46
C ALA A 118 -17.25 -7.15 -2.37
N GLY A 119 -18.24 -6.48 -1.80
CA GLY A 119 -19.35 -5.87 -2.53
C GLY A 119 -20.44 -6.82 -3.01
N ARG A 120 -20.41 -8.10 -2.62
CA ARG A 120 -21.51 -9.07 -2.84
C ARG A 120 -22.30 -9.27 -1.56
N THR A 121 -23.61 -9.44 -1.69
CA THR A 121 -24.48 -9.92 -0.59
C THR A 121 -24.25 -11.42 -0.37
N ARG A 122 -24.58 -11.93 0.82
CA ARG A 122 -24.56 -13.37 1.09
C ARG A 122 -25.54 -14.12 0.18
N ALA A 123 -26.66 -13.51 -0.19
CA ALA A 123 -27.61 -14.11 -1.12
C ALA A 123 -27.02 -14.32 -2.53
N GLU A 124 -26.23 -13.36 -3.02
CA GLU A 124 -25.49 -13.49 -4.28
C GLU A 124 -24.39 -14.54 -4.20
N ILE A 125 -23.65 -14.57 -3.09
CA ILE A 125 -22.62 -15.60 -2.82
C ILE A 125 -23.25 -17.00 -2.87
N HIS A 126 -24.37 -17.20 -2.17
CA HIS A 126 -25.06 -18.48 -2.17
C HIS A 126 -25.58 -18.86 -3.57
N ARG A 127 -26.13 -17.90 -4.33
CA ARG A 127 -26.58 -18.16 -5.71
C ARG A 127 -25.42 -18.65 -6.59
N GLU A 128 -24.26 -18.02 -6.48
CA GLU A 128 -23.07 -18.40 -7.23
C GLU A 128 -22.51 -19.76 -6.80
N GLN A 129 -22.54 -20.05 -5.50
CA GLN A 129 -22.19 -21.36 -4.96
C GLN A 129 -23.06 -22.48 -5.55
N GLN A 130 -24.39 -22.29 -5.59
CA GLN A 130 -25.31 -23.26 -6.18
C GLN A 130 -25.10 -23.43 -7.69
N ARG A 131 -24.86 -22.33 -8.41
CA ARG A 131 -24.54 -22.37 -9.85
C ARG A 131 -23.27 -23.19 -10.11
N ARG A 132 -22.23 -22.98 -9.32
CA ARG A 132 -20.93 -23.64 -9.47
C ARG A 132 -20.93 -25.10 -9.03
N LEU A 133 -21.73 -25.43 -8.02
CA LEU A 133 -22.02 -26.83 -7.68
C LEU A 133 -22.68 -27.61 -8.82
N ALA A 134 -23.25 -26.97 -9.84
CA ALA A 134 -23.78 -27.67 -11.02
C ALA A 134 -22.70 -27.93 -12.10
N LEU A 135 -21.53 -27.31 -12.02
CA LEU A 135 -20.45 -27.45 -13.01
C LEU A 135 -19.61 -28.71 -12.80
N ASP A 136 -19.00 -29.22 -13.86
CA ASP A 136 -17.90 -30.19 -13.71
C ASP A 136 -16.60 -29.48 -13.25
N ASP A 137 -15.63 -30.29 -12.81
CA ASP A 137 -14.36 -29.79 -12.26
C ASP A 137 -13.58 -28.94 -13.28
N ALA A 138 -13.58 -29.36 -14.54
CA ALA A 138 -12.88 -28.68 -15.63
C ALA A 138 -13.49 -27.30 -15.95
N ALA A 139 -14.80 -27.14 -15.80
CA ALA A 139 -15.51 -25.88 -16.00
C ALA A 139 -15.43 -24.95 -14.78
N ASP A 140 -15.31 -25.50 -13.57
CA ASP A 140 -15.23 -24.68 -12.35
C ASP A 140 -13.83 -24.12 -12.10
N LEU A 141 -12.78 -24.85 -12.46
CA LEU A 141 -11.40 -24.44 -12.19
C LEU A 141 -11.01 -23.07 -12.80
N PRO A 142 -11.38 -22.74 -14.06
CA PRO A 142 -11.17 -21.39 -14.60
C PRO A 142 -11.95 -20.29 -13.86
N VAL A 143 -13.11 -20.63 -13.27
CA VAL A 143 -13.89 -19.70 -12.44
C VAL A 143 -13.12 -19.39 -11.15
N VAL A 144 -12.56 -20.42 -10.48
CA VAL A 144 -11.71 -20.24 -9.30
C VAL A 144 -10.51 -19.33 -9.62
N ALA A 145 -9.82 -19.59 -10.74
CA ALA A 145 -8.70 -18.76 -11.18
C ALA A 145 -9.10 -17.29 -11.38
N GLY A 146 -10.26 -17.06 -12.02
CA GLY A 146 -10.82 -15.73 -12.21
C GLY A 146 -11.17 -15.00 -10.90
N GLU A 147 -11.69 -15.73 -9.91
CA GLU A 147 -11.99 -15.18 -8.58
C GLU A 147 -10.70 -14.87 -7.79
N LEU A 148 -9.68 -15.75 -7.82
CA LEU A 148 -8.35 -15.48 -7.23
C LEU A 148 -7.73 -14.22 -7.82
N ARG A 149 -7.76 -14.07 -9.14
CA ARG A 149 -7.21 -12.89 -9.82
C ARG A 149 -7.93 -11.61 -9.38
N GLN A 150 -9.26 -11.62 -9.29
CA GLN A 150 -10.01 -10.46 -8.81
C GLN A 150 -9.66 -10.10 -7.36
N ILE A 151 -9.56 -11.09 -6.47
CA ILE A 151 -9.17 -10.87 -5.07
C ILE A 151 -7.76 -10.28 -4.99
N ALA A 152 -6.80 -10.87 -5.72
CA ALA A 152 -5.41 -10.41 -5.73
C ALA A 152 -5.29 -8.94 -6.17
N LEU A 153 -6.01 -8.55 -7.23
CA LEU A 153 -6.01 -7.18 -7.74
C LEU A 153 -6.67 -6.20 -6.77
N LEU A 154 -7.82 -6.55 -6.18
CA LEU A 154 -8.47 -5.70 -5.19
C LEU A 154 -7.59 -5.47 -3.94
N ARG A 155 -6.91 -6.52 -3.48
CA ARG A 155 -5.94 -6.41 -2.37
C ARG A 155 -4.79 -5.49 -2.75
N LEU A 156 -4.26 -5.61 -3.97
CA LEU A 156 -3.16 -4.77 -4.45
C LEU A 156 -3.58 -3.29 -4.62
N GLU A 157 -4.76 -3.04 -5.17
CA GLU A 157 -5.37 -1.70 -5.25
C GLU A 157 -5.50 -1.07 -3.86
N ARG A 158 -5.98 -1.86 -2.89
CA ARG A 158 -6.07 -1.41 -1.50
C ARG A 158 -4.71 -1.09 -0.90
N LEU A 159 -3.69 -1.91 -1.12
CA LEU A 159 -2.33 -1.61 -0.67
C LEU A 159 -1.78 -0.32 -1.28
N LEU A 160 -2.06 -0.09 -2.57
CA LEU A 160 -1.69 1.15 -3.25
C LEU A 160 -2.42 2.37 -2.66
N ALA A 161 -3.72 2.24 -2.39
CA ALA A 161 -4.50 3.28 -1.74
C ALA A 161 -4.03 3.56 -0.30
N GLU A 162 -3.74 2.52 0.49
CA GLU A 162 -3.18 2.65 1.84
C GLU A 162 -1.81 3.33 1.82
N SER A 163 -0.96 2.98 0.84
CA SER A 163 0.36 3.61 0.62
C SER A 163 0.26 5.10 0.25
N GLN A 164 -0.78 5.49 -0.49
CA GLN A 164 -1.06 6.90 -0.80
C GLN A 164 -1.64 7.64 0.41
N ALA A 165 -2.60 7.03 1.12
CA ALA A 165 -3.23 7.61 2.31
C ALA A 165 -2.26 7.74 3.49
N THR A 166 -1.21 6.93 3.53
CA THR A 166 -0.14 7.02 4.52
C THR A 166 1.02 7.90 4.07
N ARG A 167 0.96 8.60 2.93
CA ARG A 167 2.00 9.56 2.54
C ARG A 167 1.65 10.95 3.06
N SER A 168 2.59 11.64 3.72
CA SER A 168 2.38 13.06 4.00
C SER A 168 2.29 13.86 2.71
N HIS A 169 1.39 14.85 2.70
CA HIS A 169 1.16 15.71 1.54
C HIS A 169 2.45 16.46 1.11
N VAL A 170 3.33 16.75 2.09
CA VAL A 170 4.68 17.29 1.88
C VAL A 170 5.72 16.27 2.34
N THR A 171 6.73 16.03 1.52
CA THR A 171 7.91 15.20 1.86
C THR A 171 9.20 15.93 1.55
N THR A 172 10.30 15.47 2.13
CA THR A 172 11.64 16.02 1.86
C THR A 172 12.69 14.93 1.70
N HIS A 173 13.79 15.30 1.05
CA HIS A 173 15.02 14.53 0.93
C HIS A 173 16.18 15.52 1.05
N VAL A 174 17.09 15.25 1.98
CA VAL A 174 18.22 16.12 2.27
C VAL A 174 19.51 15.38 1.94
N LEU A 175 20.30 15.96 1.05
CA LEU A 175 21.62 15.47 0.67
C LEU A 175 22.69 16.39 1.23
N ASP A 176 23.66 15.83 1.94
CA ASP A 176 24.90 16.53 2.28
C ASP A 176 25.82 16.49 1.05
N ALA A 177 25.75 17.55 0.25
CA ALA A 177 26.51 17.72 -0.97
C ALA A 177 28.02 17.87 -0.71
N ALA A 178 28.44 18.30 0.48
CA ALA A 178 29.85 18.40 0.83
C ALA A 178 30.49 17.01 1.01
N ARG A 179 29.71 16.06 1.53
CA ARG A 179 30.15 14.68 1.77
C ARG A 179 29.70 13.68 0.69
N GLY A 180 28.76 14.09 -0.17
CA GLY A 180 28.17 13.23 -1.19
C GLY A 180 27.28 12.12 -0.62
N VAL A 181 26.66 12.32 0.54
CA VAL A 181 25.85 11.32 1.24
C VAL A 181 24.51 11.89 1.70
N PRO A 182 23.47 11.06 1.94
CA PRO A 182 22.25 11.55 2.55
C PRO A 182 22.50 12.14 3.95
N ALA A 183 21.84 13.25 4.25
CA ALA A 183 21.95 13.92 5.54
C ALA A 183 21.03 13.23 6.57
N SER A 184 21.45 12.09 7.09
CA SER A 184 20.70 11.31 8.09
C SER A 184 20.66 12.01 9.45
N GLY A 185 19.52 11.94 10.14
CA GLY A 185 19.36 12.46 11.50
C GLY A 185 19.08 13.96 11.62
N LEU A 186 18.80 14.65 10.51
CA LEU A 186 18.46 16.07 10.46
C LEU A 186 16.98 16.28 10.81
N ASP A 187 16.70 17.16 11.76
CA ASP A 187 15.33 17.50 12.16
C ASP A 187 14.66 18.43 11.13
N VAL A 188 13.40 18.13 10.80
CA VAL A 188 12.58 18.89 9.86
C VAL A 188 11.23 19.20 10.51
N THR A 189 10.78 20.45 10.42
CA THR A 189 9.48 20.90 10.91
C THR A 189 8.65 21.48 9.77
N LEU A 190 7.36 21.14 9.74
CA LEU A 190 6.37 21.72 8.82
C LEU A 190 5.37 22.55 9.60
N GLU A 191 5.14 23.77 9.14
CA GLU A 191 4.25 24.74 9.77
C GLU A 191 3.28 25.35 8.76
N GLN A 192 2.11 25.73 9.25
CA GLN A 192 1.10 26.47 8.50
C GLN A 192 0.82 27.82 9.19
N PRO A 193 0.45 28.88 8.45
CA PRO A 193 0.06 30.14 9.04
C PRO A 193 -1.30 30.00 9.72
N ALA A 194 -1.40 30.45 10.97
CA ALA A 194 -2.63 30.55 11.75
C ALA A 194 -2.59 31.81 12.62
N ASP A 195 -3.61 32.65 12.53
CA ASP A 195 -3.77 33.88 13.35
C ASP A 195 -2.54 34.81 13.37
N GLY A 196 -1.86 34.95 12.24
CA GLY A 196 -0.66 35.80 12.10
C GLY A 196 0.62 35.17 12.66
N ALA A 197 0.56 33.94 13.16
CA ALA A 197 1.71 33.15 13.59
C ALA A 197 1.88 31.89 12.72
N TRP A 198 3.00 31.18 12.89
CA TRP A 198 3.22 29.87 12.30
C TRP A 198 2.93 28.79 13.35
N THR A 199 2.11 27.81 12.99
CA THR A 199 1.75 26.68 13.86
C THR A 199 2.29 25.40 13.27
N VAL A 200 2.95 24.59 14.10
CA VAL A 200 3.48 23.28 13.70
C VAL A 200 2.35 22.34 13.33
N VAL A 201 2.39 21.81 12.12
CA VAL A 201 1.47 20.76 11.64
C VAL A 201 2.17 19.41 11.47
N GLY A 202 3.50 19.39 11.52
CA GLY A 202 4.23 18.14 11.58
C GLY A 202 5.73 18.30 11.84
N ARG A 203 6.36 17.21 12.27
CA ARG A 203 7.78 17.11 12.57
C ARG A 203 8.28 15.75 12.10
N GLY A 204 9.52 15.72 11.65
CA GLY A 204 10.21 14.48 11.32
C GLY A 204 11.70 14.64 11.46
N ARG A 205 12.40 13.52 11.34
CA ARG A 205 13.85 13.45 11.29
C ARG A 205 14.23 12.61 10.09
N THR A 206 15.23 13.04 9.35
CA THR A 206 15.67 12.32 8.15
C THR A 206 16.18 10.92 8.51
N ASP A 207 15.76 9.93 7.74
CA ASP A 207 16.22 8.54 7.84
C ASP A 207 17.62 8.33 7.25
N ALA A 208 18.06 7.07 7.16
CA ALA A 208 19.37 6.71 6.61
C ALA A 208 19.57 7.14 5.14
N ASP A 209 18.47 7.30 4.39
CA ASP A 209 18.44 7.79 3.02
C ASP A 209 18.19 9.31 2.96
N GLY A 210 18.28 10.02 4.09
CA GLY A 210 18.12 11.47 4.16
C GLY A 210 16.68 11.95 3.98
N ARG A 211 15.67 11.08 4.10
CA ARG A 211 14.28 11.40 3.76
C ARG A 211 13.40 11.59 4.99
N VAL A 212 12.38 12.43 4.83
CA VAL A 212 11.19 12.42 5.69
C VAL A 212 9.97 12.21 4.81
N THR A 213 9.46 10.97 4.80
CA THR A 213 8.25 10.62 4.04
C THR A 213 6.96 10.91 4.83
N MET A 214 7.09 11.14 6.14
CA MET A 214 5.99 11.36 7.10
C MET A 214 6.13 12.71 7.82
N LEU A 215 6.27 13.82 7.09
CA LEU A 215 6.53 15.14 7.68
C LEU A 215 5.27 15.82 8.26
N GLY A 216 4.08 15.32 7.98
CA GLY A 216 2.81 15.91 8.43
C GLY A 216 1.57 15.10 8.04
N PRO A 217 0.38 15.71 8.03
CA PRO A 217 -0.85 15.05 7.63
C PRO A 217 -0.83 14.53 6.19
N ALA A 218 -1.66 13.53 5.91
CA ALA A 218 -1.82 12.97 4.57
C ALA A 218 -2.45 13.95 3.57
N ALA A 219 -3.26 14.89 4.09
CA ALA A 219 -3.87 15.96 3.32
C ALA A 219 -3.69 17.28 4.06
N LEU A 220 -3.35 18.31 3.31
CA LEU A 220 -3.23 19.69 3.78
C LEU A 220 -4.04 20.57 2.83
N PRO A 221 -4.80 21.56 3.33
CA PRO A 221 -5.51 22.48 2.45
C PRO A 221 -4.53 23.28 1.58
N ALA A 222 -5.01 23.75 0.44
CA ALA A 222 -4.25 24.69 -0.39
C ALA A 222 -3.88 25.93 0.44
N GLY A 223 -2.66 26.44 0.23
CA GLY A 223 -2.15 27.60 0.94
C GLY A 223 -0.63 27.57 1.17
N ARG A 224 -0.17 28.52 1.98
CA ARG A 224 1.25 28.68 2.34
C ARG A 224 1.65 27.76 3.47
N TYR A 225 2.85 27.20 3.36
CA TYR A 225 3.49 26.38 4.40
C TYR A 225 4.96 26.75 4.53
N ARG A 226 5.53 26.44 5.69
CA ARG A 226 6.95 26.66 5.98
C ARG A 226 7.60 25.35 6.39
N VAL A 227 8.68 24.99 5.70
CA VAL A 227 9.53 23.84 6.02
C VAL A 227 10.83 24.37 6.61
N THR A 228 11.15 23.96 7.83
CA THR A 228 12.35 24.37 8.56
C THR A 228 13.27 23.17 8.76
N PHE A 229 14.51 23.28 8.26
CA PHE A 229 15.56 22.27 8.36
C PHE A 229 16.57 22.66 9.43
N GLY A 230 16.79 21.79 10.42
CA GLY A 230 17.72 21.99 11.55
C GLY A 230 19.20 21.80 11.18
N THR A 231 19.70 22.54 10.19
CA THR A 231 21.03 22.37 9.59
C THR A 231 22.18 22.63 10.58
N GLY A 232 22.01 23.58 11.50
CA GLY A 232 23.00 23.91 12.53
C GLY A 232 23.29 22.74 13.46
N ALA A 233 22.23 22.12 14.00
CA ALA A 233 22.36 20.95 14.87
C ALA A 233 22.98 19.75 14.13
N TYR A 234 22.57 19.54 12.86
CA TYR A 234 23.11 18.49 12.00
C TYR A 234 24.63 18.62 11.78
N PHE A 235 25.13 19.81 11.42
CA PHE A 235 26.58 20.01 11.21
C PHE A 235 27.36 20.05 12.52
N ALA A 236 26.78 20.60 13.60
CA ALA A 236 27.41 20.61 14.93
C ALA A 236 27.66 19.18 15.45
N ALA A 237 26.71 18.26 15.25
CA ALA A 237 26.87 16.84 15.59
C ALA A 237 28.03 16.15 14.85
N GLN A 238 28.48 16.74 13.74
CA GLN A 238 29.61 16.26 12.92
C GLN A 238 30.90 17.06 13.16
N GLY A 239 30.92 17.99 14.12
CA GLY A 239 32.07 18.85 14.38
C GLY A 239 32.38 19.83 13.24
N THR A 240 31.39 20.14 12.38
CA THR A 240 31.55 21.04 11.24
C THR A 240 30.85 22.37 11.52
N SER A 241 31.53 23.50 11.28
CA SER A 241 30.91 24.81 11.34
C SER A 241 30.07 25.04 10.09
N THR A 242 28.92 25.69 10.24
CA THR A 242 28.02 26.05 9.14
C THR A 242 27.62 27.51 9.24
N PHE A 243 27.42 28.15 8.09
CA PHE A 243 26.87 29.51 8.01
C PHE A 243 25.34 29.53 8.23
N TYR A 244 24.67 28.40 8.03
CA TYR A 244 23.21 28.28 8.14
C TYR A 244 22.82 27.51 9.40
N PRO A 245 22.41 28.20 10.49
CA PRO A 245 21.91 27.52 11.69
C PRO A 245 20.58 26.80 11.43
N GLU A 246 19.78 27.33 10.51
CA GLU A 246 18.58 26.71 9.96
C GLU A 246 18.41 27.12 8.51
N VAL A 247 17.72 26.28 7.72
CA VAL A 247 17.23 26.65 6.39
C VAL A 247 15.72 26.62 6.43
N VAL A 248 15.10 27.74 6.03
CA VAL A 248 13.65 27.93 6.04
C VAL A 248 13.17 28.11 4.60
N VAL A 249 12.26 27.24 4.17
CA VAL A 249 11.66 27.29 2.83
C VAL A 249 10.15 27.50 2.99
N VAL A 250 9.65 28.62 2.48
CA VAL A 250 8.21 28.89 2.40
C VAL A 250 7.70 28.43 1.03
N ILE A 251 6.68 27.60 1.03
CA ILE A 251 6.09 26.98 -0.16
C ILE A 251 4.59 27.29 -0.25
N GLU A 252 4.04 27.18 -1.46
CA GLU A 252 2.61 27.25 -1.74
C GLU A 252 2.13 25.88 -2.22
N LEU A 253 1.10 25.33 -1.56
CA LEU A 253 0.36 24.16 -2.05
C LEU A 253 -0.86 24.66 -2.82
N ALA A 254 -0.86 24.52 -4.15
CA ALA A 254 -1.94 25.02 -5.00
C ALA A 254 -3.02 23.97 -5.26
N ASP A 255 -2.61 22.73 -5.48
CA ASP A 255 -3.45 21.56 -5.71
C ASP A 255 -3.41 20.63 -4.48
N PRO A 256 -4.52 20.46 -3.73
CA PRO A 256 -4.61 19.55 -2.60
C PRO A 256 -4.48 18.05 -2.94
N ALA A 257 -4.61 17.68 -4.22
CA ALA A 257 -4.45 16.30 -4.68
C ALA A 257 -3.00 15.99 -5.12
N ALA A 258 -2.19 17.02 -5.37
CA ALA A 258 -0.80 16.85 -5.78
C ALA A 258 0.09 16.52 -4.58
N HIS A 259 1.11 15.70 -4.80
CA HIS A 259 2.16 15.54 -3.81
C HIS A 259 3.24 16.64 -3.97
N TYR A 260 3.82 17.11 -2.86
CA TYR A 260 4.86 18.14 -2.87
C TYR A 260 6.17 17.62 -2.27
N HIS A 261 7.19 17.51 -3.11
CA HIS A 261 8.54 17.18 -2.66
C HIS A 261 9.39 18.45 -2.55
N VAL A 262 9.94 18.71 -1.36
CA VAL A 262 10.81 19.88 -1.10
C VAL A 262 12.20 19.39 -0.67
N PRO A 263 13.07 18.99 -1.62
CA PRO A 263 14.42 18.54 -1.33
C PRO A 263 15.35 19.68 -0.93
N LEU A 264 16.43 19.33 -0.25
CA LEU A 264 17.51 20.26 0.12
C LEU A 264 18.87 19.63 -0.22
N LEU A 265 19.61 20.25 -1.11
CA LEU A 265 21.03 19.95 -1.28
C LEU A 265 21.81 20.91 -0.38
N LEU A 266 22.48 20.37 0.61
CA LEU A 266 23.06 21.11 1.72
C LEU A 266 24.59 20.98 1.72
N SER A 267 25.27 22.09 1.97
CA SER A 267 26.66 22.13 2.38
C SER A 267 26.81 23.15 3.52
N PRO A 268 27.95 23.21 4.23
CA PRO A 268 28.08 24.13 5.36
C PRO A 268 28.00 25.62 4.98
N PHE A 269 28.19 25.97 3.70
CA PHE A 269 28.25 27.37 3.23
C PHE A 269 27.42 27.66 1.97
N ALA A 270 26.69 26.66 1.46
CA ALA A 270 25.70 26.85 0.41
C ALA A 270 24.57 25.82 0.54
N TYR A 271 23.38 26.16 0.07
CA TYR A 271 22.30 25.20 -0.13
C TYR A 271 21.52 25.51 -1.41
N SER A 272 20.81 24.52 -1.93
CA SER A 272 19.81 24.70 -2.98
C SER A 272 18.58 23.84 -2.72
N THR A 273 17.44 24.29 -3.24
CA THR A 273 16.14 23.60 -3.16
C THR A 273 15.37 23.83 -4.46
N TYR A 274 14.36 23.01 -4.71
CA TYR A 274 13.48 23.10 -5.88
C TYR A 274 12.14 22.41 -5.57
N ARG A 275 11.14 22.55 -6.44
CA ARG A 275 9.91 21.75 -6.38
C ARG A 275 10.16 20.42 -7.07
N GLY A 276 10.22 19.33 -6.32
CA GLY A 276 10.22 17.97 -6.88
C GLY A 276 8.80 17.48 -7.17
N SER A 277 8.69 16.48 -8.06
CA SER A 277 7.49 15.68 -8.31
C SER A 277 7.33 14.57 -7.28
#